data_AF-A0A2W2J7E7-F1
#
_entry.id   AF-A0A2W2J7E7-F1
#
_cell.length_a   1.000
_cell.length_b   1.000
_cell.length_c   1.000
_cell.angle_alpha   90.00
_cell.angle_beta   90.00
_cell.angle_gamma   90.00
#
_symmetry.space_group_name_H-M   'P 1'
#
loop_
_entity.id
_entity.type
_entity.pdbx_description
1 polymer ?
#
loop_
_entity_poly.entity_id
_entity_poly.type
_entity_poly.pdbx_seq_one_letter_code
_entity_poly.pdbx_strand_id
1 'polypeptide(L)'
;PGLLADVPAWLEWWQSTAQGGVRPLLLDLDPRQSVYSDYTHWDWYALPRATGLRAVAGPYVDYLCSDEYSLTLSAPVEVAGRFTGVAAADVYLRHFEAAVLPLLRELPNPTHLVNARGRVAASADPAHLAGSLTRGPD
;
A
#
# COMPACT_ATOMS: atom_id res chain seq x y z
N PRO A 1 -16.90 -4.13 2.75
CA PRO A 1 -17.73 -5.27 3.20
C PRO A 1 -19.03 -4.83 3.86
N GLY A 2 -20.14 -5.50 3.57
CA GLY A 2 -21.45 -5.26 4.21
C GLY A 2 -22.12 -3.93 3.83
N LEU A 3 -21.64 -3.25 2.79
CA LEU A 3 -22.21 -1.99 2.32
C LEU A 3 -23.26 -2.19 1.22
N LEU A 4 -22.99 -3.11 0.28
CA LEU A 4 -23.87 -3.40 -0.85
C LEU A 4 -24.88 -4.49 -0.46
N ALA A 5 -26.07 -4.42 -1.03
CA ALA A 5 -27.18 -5.32 -0.69
C ALA A 5 -27.09 -6.69 -1.40
N ASP A 6 -26.38 -6.74 -2.52
CA ASP A 6 -26.32 -7.84 -3.47
C ASP A 6 -25.01 -8.64 -3.39
N VAL A 7 -23.94 -8.03 -2.87
CA VAL A 7 -22.63 -8.67 -2.71
C VAL A 7 -22.04 -8.43 -1.31
N PRO A 8 -21.42 -9.45 -0.67
CA PRO A 8 -20.89 -9.31 0.69
C PRO A 8 -19.70 -8.35 0.78
N ALA A 9 -18.90 -8.25 -0.28
CA ALA A 9 -17.79 -7.33 -0.40
C ALA A 9 -17.59 -6.94 -1.87
N TRP A 10 -16.97 -5.77 -2.08
CA TRP A 10 -16.61 -5.25 -3.39
C TRP A 10 -15.21 -4.68 -3.32
N LEU A 11 -14.42 -4.89 -4.37
CA LEU A 11 -13.11 -4.29 -4.55
C LEU A 11 -12.99 -3.94 -6.03
N GLU A 12 -12.83 -2.65 -6.30
CA GLU A 12 -12.60 -2.15 -7.64
C GLU A 12 -11.16 -1.65 -7.73
N TRP A 13 -10.40 -2.20 -8.67
CA TRP A 13 -8.99 -1.89 -8.84
C TRP A 13 -8.71 -1.61 -10.31
N TRP A 14 -8.01 -0.51 -10.56
CA TRP A 14 -7.60 -0.08 -11.90
C TRP A 14 -6.08 0.01 -11.97
N GLN A 15 -5.52 -0.39 -13.11
CA GLN A 15 -4.08 -0.31 -13.37
C GLN A 15 -3.82 0.47 -14.67
N SER A 16 -2.72 1.21 -14.67
CA SER A 16 -2.21 1.87 -15.88
C SER A 16 -1.64 0.83 -16.85
N THR A 17 -1.88 1.03 -18.14
CA THR A 17 -1.28 0.21 -19.19
C THR A 17 0.02 0.83 -19.70
N ALA A 18 0.87 0.04 -20.36
CA ALA A 18 2.11 0.54 -20.97
C ALA A 18 1.86 1.64 -22.02
N GLN A 19 0.65 1.70 -22.58
CA GLN A 19 0.22 2.69 -23.57
C GLN A 19 -0.40 3.95 -22.94
N GLY A 20 -0.37 4.08 -21.61
CA GLY A 20 -0.90 5.25 -20.88
C GLY A 20 -2.42 5.25 -20.67
N GLY A 21 -3.10 4.14 -20.97
CA GLY A 21 -4.51 3.96 -20.64
C GLY A 21 -4.70 3.42 -19.22
N VAL A 22 -5.95 3.28 -18.78
CA VAL A 22 -6.31 2.58 -17.55
C VAL A 22 -7.22 1.39 -17.89
N ARG A 23 -7.04 0.27 -17.19
CA ARG A 23 -7.89 -0.92 -17.33
C ARG A 23 -8.28 -1.47 -15.96
N PRO A 24 -9.48 -2.06 -15.82
CA PRO A 24 -9.84 -2.72 -14.57
C PRO A 24 -8.98 -3.98 -14.39
N LEU A 25 -8.57 -4.24 -13.16
CA LEU A 25 -8.01 -5.51 -12.72
C LEU A 25 -9.18 -6.36 -12.21
N LEU A 26 -9.54 -7.39 -12.97
CA LEU A 26 -10.62 -8.30 -12.60
C LEU A 26 -10.10 -9.28 -11.54
N LEU A 27 -10.35 -8.94 -10.28
CA LEU A 27 -9.99 -9.75 -9.13
C LEU A 27 -11.08 -10.78 -8.87
N ASP A 28 -10.68 -12.04 -8.72
CA ASP A 28 -11.56 -13.04 -8.11
C ASP A 28 -11.66 -12.74 -6.62
N LEU A 29 -12.88 -12.62 -6.08
CA LEU A 29 -13.14 -12.44 -4.66
C LEU A 29 -13.82 -13.68 -4.04
N ASP A 30 -13.92 -14.79 -4.77
CA ASP A 30 -14.47 -16.05 -4.24
C ASP A 30 -13.60 -16.52 -3.06
N PRO A 31 -14.17 -16.61 -1.84
CA PRO A 31 -13.47 -17.08 -0.65
C PRO A 31 -12.85 -18.47 -0.76
N ARG A 32 -13.29 -19.28 -1.74
CA ARG A 32 -12.79 -20.64 -1.95
C ARG A 32 -11.59 -20.70 -2.89
N GLN A 33 -11.33 -19.63 -3.65
CA GLN A 33 -10.38 -19.66 -4.78
C GLN A 33 -9.37 -18.50 -4.75
N SER A 34 -9.64 -17.44 -3.97
CA SER A 34 -8.85 -16.22 -4.02
C SER A 34 -8.33 -15.74 -2.67
N VAL A 35 -7.04 -15.37 -2.66
CA VAL A 35 -6.39 -14.66 -1.55
C VAL A 35 -6.95 -13.25 -1.33
N TYR A 36 -7.61 -12.66 -2.33
CA TYR A 36 -8.23 -11.33 -2.24
C TYR A 36 -9.61 -11.33 -1.61
N SER A 37 -10.22 -12.51 -1.45
CA SER A 37 -11.54 -12.63 -0.83
C SER A 37 -11.61 -11.98 0.55
N ASP A 38 -10.47 -11.95 1.26
CA ASP A 38 -10.31 -11.20 2.50
C ASP A 38 -9.27 -10.08 2.37
N TYR A 39 -9.41 -9.19 1.40
CA TYR A 39 -8.55 -7.99 1.33
C TYR A 39 -8.63 -7.10 2.59
N THR A 40 -9.61 -7.33 3.45
CA THR A 40 -9.95 -6.46 4.57
C THR A 40 -8.97 -6.54 5.74
N HIS A 41 -8.16 -7.61 5.81
CA HIS A 41 -7.08 -7.75 6.79
C HIS A 41 -5.77 -7.07 6.37
N TRP A 42 -5.65 -6.64 5.11
CA TRP A 42 -4.43 -6.02 4.62
C TRP A 42 -4.27 -4.62 5.20
N ASP A 43 -3.04 -4.23 5.56
CA ASP A 43 -2.75 -2.97 6.26
C ASP A 43 -3.35 -1.75 5.53
N TRP A 44 -3.35 -1.73 4.20
CA TRP A 44 -3.90 -0.64 3.41
C TRP A 44 -5.42 -0.47 3.59
N TYR A 45 -6.15 -1.51 3.97
CA TYR A 45 -7.58 -1.44 4.29
C TYR A 45 -7.83 -1.35 5.80
N ALA A 46 -7.13 -2.18 6.58
CA ALA A 46 -7.34 -2.30 8.01
C ALA A 46 -6.95 -1.03 8.77
N LEU A 47 -5.83 -0.38 8.42
CA LEU A 47 -5.35 0.81 9.13
C LEU A 47 -6.29 2.02 8.97
N PRO A 48 -6.71 2.43 7.75
CA PRO A 48 -7.67 3.52 7.62
C PRO A 48 -9.02 3.22 8.27
N ARG A 49 -9.49 1.97 8.18
CA ARG A 49 -10.74 1.54 8.85
C ARG A 49 -10.65 1.66 10.36
N ALA A 50 -9.55 1.23 10.96
CA ALA A 50 -9.38 1.22 12.41
C ALA A 50 -9.11 2.61 12.99
N THR A 51 -8.38 3.46 12.25
CA THR A 51 -7.89 4.74 12.77
C THR A 51 -8.71 5.94 12.31
N GLY A 52 -9.45 5.84 11.20
CA GLY A 52 -10.06 7.00 10.55
C GLY A 52 -9.03 7.96 9.94
N LEU A 53 -7.77 7.53 9.80
CA LEU A 53 -6.67 8.35 9.28
C LEU A 53 -6.12 7.77 7.98
N ARG A 54 -5.39 8.62 7.24
CA ARG A 54 -4.60 8.16 6.09
C ARG A 54 -3.49 7.22 6.56
N ALA A 55 -3.21 6.18 5.79
CA ALA A 55 -2.20 5.19 6.11
C ALA A 55 -1.33 4.84 4.91
N VAL A 56 -0.13 4.35 5.20
CA VAL A 56 0.82 3.81 4.21
C VAL A 56 1.11 2.37 4.59
N ALA A 57 0.82 1.44 3.70
CA ALA A 57 1.20 0.04 3.82
C ALA A 57 2.45 -0.25 2.98
N GLY A 58 3.28 -1.19 3.44
CA GLY A 58 4.52 -1.57 2.77
C GLY A 58 5.76 -0.81 3.25
N PRO A 59 6.93 -1.01 2.61
CA PRO A 59 7.04 -1.69 1.32
C PRO A 59 6.78 -3.19 1.43
N TYR A 60 6.07 -3.74 0.46
CA TYR A 60 5.90 -5.17 0.26
C TYR A 60 6.11 -5.50 -1.21
N VAL A 61 6.40 -6.76 -1.52
CA VAL A 61 6.39 -7.22 -2.91
C VAL A 61 4.93 -7.39 -3.32
N ASP A 62 4.52 -6.61 -4.30
CA ASP A 62 3.21 -6.73 -4.93
C ASP A 62 3.26 -7.89 -5.95
N TYR A 63 3.19 -9.12 -5.44
CA TYR A 63 3.16 -10.38 -6.21
C TYR A 63 1.94 -10.52 -7.14
N LEU A 64 1.14 -9.46 -7.23
CA LEU A 64 -0.27 -9.52 -7.50
C LEU A 64 -0.64 -8.56 -8.65
N CYS A 65 0.00 -7.38 -8.71
CA CYS A 65 -0.10 -6.45 -9.82
C CYS A 65 1.20 -6.30 -10.63
N SER A 66 2.38 -6.34 -10.01
CA SER A 66 3.62 -5.90 -10.68
C SER A 66 4.89 -6.72 -10.41
N ASP A 67 4.88 -7.69 -9.47
CA ASP A 67 6.09 -8.38 -8.96
C ASP A 67 7.20 -7.41 -8.49
N GLU A 68 6.82 -6.19 -8.12
CA GLU A 68 7.73 -5.13 -7.69
C GLU A 68 7.44 -4.71 -6.26
N TYR A 69 8.44 -4.10 -5.61
CA TYR A 69 8.21 -3.46 -4.32
C TYR A 69 7.26 -2.27 -4.50
N SER A 70 6.18 -2.27 -3.72
CA SER A 70 5.16 -1.24 -3.74
C SER A 70 4.83 -0.75 -2.33
N LEU A 71 4.38 0.50 -2.27
CA LEU A 71 3.70 1.12 -1.15
C LEU A 71 2.24 1.33 -1.54
N THR A 72 1.30 1.10 -0.63
CA THR A 72 -0.09 1.46 -0.89
C THR A 72 -0.50 2.57 0.05
N LEU A 73 -0.76 3.74 -0.53
CA LEU A 73 -1.27 4.92 0.15
C LEU A 73 -2.78 4.83 0.21
N SER A 74 -3.36 5.01 1.38
CA SER A 74 -4.78 4.76 1.61
C SER A 74 -5.43 5.84 2.47
N ALA A 75 -6.71 6.09 2.22
CA ALA A 75 -7.54 7.03 2.97
C ALA A 75 -8.92 6.42 3.24
N PRO A 76 -9.49 6.64 4.44
CA PRO A 76 -10.85 6.19 4.73
C PRO A 76 -11.84 7.04 3.94
N VAL A 77 -12.90 6.40 3.45
CA VAL A 77 -14.03 7.05 2.80
C VAL A 77 -15.21 7.02 3.77
N GLU A 78 -15.79 8.18 4.01
CA GLU A 78 -16.94 8.35 4.89
C GLU A 78 -18.10 9.03 4.16
N VAL A 79 -19.31 8.56 4.44
CA VAL A 79 -20.56 9.18 3.99
C VAL A 79 -21.42 9.44 5.22
N ALA A 80 -21.82 10.70 5.41
CA ALA A 80 -22.56 11.14 6.59
C ALA A 80 -21.90 10.74 7.93
N GLY A 81 -20.57 10.87 8.02
CA GLY A 81 -19.79 10.54 9.22
C GLY A 81 -19.68 9.05 9.53
N ARG A 82 -20.08 8.17 8.60
CA ARG A 82 -19.95 6.72 8.72
C ARG A 82 -18.96 6.20 7.68
N PHE A 83 -18.00 5.40 8.14
CA PHE A 83 -17.07 4.68 7.27
C PHE A 83 -17.82 3.81 6.25
N THR A 84 -17.47 3.98 4.97
CA THR A 84 -18.05 3.21 3.86
C THR A 84 -17.02 2.40 3.09
N GLY A 85 -15.73 2.68 3.25
CA GLY A 85 -14.66 1.94 2.56
C GLY A 85 -13.33 2.67 2.60
N VAL A 86 -12.44 2.26 1.72
CA VAL A 86 -11.09 2.83 1.60
C VAL A 86 -10.83 3.16 0.13
N ALA A 87 -10.26 4.35 -0.10
CA ALA A 87 -9.64 4.69 -1.38
C ALA A 87 -8.13 4.46 -1.24
N ALA A 88 -7.53 3.75 -2.18
CA ALA A 88 -6.11 3.41 -2.14
C ALA A 88 -5.44 3.63 -3.51
N ALA A 89 -4.15 3.90 -3.47
CA ALA A 89 -3.30 4.02 -4.65
C ALA A 89 -1.95 3.37 -4.40
N ASP A 90 -1.54 2.51 -5.32
CA ASP A 90 -0.23 1.87 -5.29
C ASP A 90 0.83 2.79 -5.89
N VAL A 91 1.96 2.85 -5.20
CA VAL A 91 3.14 3.60 -5.60
C VAL A 91 4.31 2.64 -5.64
N TYR A 92 4.90 2.47 -6.82
CA TYR A 92 6.12 1.70 -6.93
C TYR A 92 7.23 2.31 -6.08
N LEU A 93 7.92 1.45 -5.32
CA LEU A 93 8.97 1.86 -4.39
C LEU A 93 10.06 2.66 -5.10
N ARG A 94 10.45 2.27 -6.33
CA ARG A 94 11.42 3.00 -7.14
C ARG A 94 11.06 4.47 -7.36
N HIS A 95 9.77 4.78 -7.58
CA HIS A 95 9.32 6.14 -7.84
C HIS A 95 9.27 6.94 -6.55
N PHE A 96 8.85 6.29 -5.45
CA PHE A 96 8.90 6.88 -4.12
C PHE A 96 10.34 7.22 -3.72
N GLU A 97 11.28 6.28 -3.89
CA GLU A 97 12.70 6.50 -3.62
C GLU A 97 13.27 7.62 -4.47
N ALA A 98 12.98 7.65 -5.78
CA ALA A 98 13.44 8.73 -6.65
C ALA A 98 12.99 10.12 -6.18
N ALA A 99 11.80 10.22 -5.59
CA ALA A 99 11.27 11.48 -5.05
C ALA A 99 11.84 11.83 -3.66
N VAL A 100 12.08 10.85 -2.80
CA VAL A 100 12.45 11.06 -1.38
C VAL A 100 13.97 11.12 -1.17
N LEU A 101 14.74 10.37 -1.95
CA LEU A 101 16.19 10.25 -1.80
C LEU A 101 16.94 11.61 -1.88
N PRO A 102 16.57 12.57 -2.75
CA PRO A 102 17.19 13.89 -2.74
C PRO A 102 17.06 14.59 -1.38
N LEU A 103 15.88 14.52 -0.76
CA LEU A 103 15.61 15.14 0.54
C LEU A 103 16.40 14.46 1.66
N LEU A 104 16.52 13.13 1.64
CA LEU A 104 17.32 12.40 2.63
C LEU A 104 18.80 12.77 2.57
N ARG A 105 19.32 13.10 1.38
CA ARG A 105 20.72 13.52 1.19
C ARG A 105 21.03 14.92 1.69
N GLU A 106 20.01 15.75 1.92
CA GLU A 106 20.18 17.09 2.53
C GLU A 106 20.43 17.00 4.04
N LEU A 107 20.15 15.85 4.66
CA LEU A 107 20.40 15.63 6.07
C LEU A 107 21.89 15.41 6.34
N PRO A 108 22.42 15.91 7.48
CA PRO A 108 23.86 15.90 7.75
C PRO A 108 24.45 14.50 8.01
N ASN A 109 23.61 13.49 8.25
CA ASN A 109 24.02 12.14 8.62
C ASN A 109 23.39 11.09 7.69
N PRO A 110 24.00 9.90 7.53
CA PRO A 110 23.35 8.77 6.85
C PRO A 110 21.95 8.53 7.42
N THR A 111 20.95 8.63 6.55
CA THR A 111 19.54 8.59 6.95
C THR A 111 18.75 7.67 6.03
N HIS A 112 17.84 6.91 6.61
CA HIS A 112 16.88 6.07 5.92
C HIS A 112 15.49 6.24 6.52
N LEU A 113 14.46 6.15 5.69
CA LEU A 113 13.06 6.23 6.07
C LEU A 113 12.51 4.83 6.25
N VAL A 114 11.83 4.56 7.37
CA VAL A 114 11.19 3.28 7.66
C VAL A 114 9.69 3.41 7.81
N ASN A 115 8.97 2.32 7.53
CA ASN A 115 7.57 2.18 7.90
C ASN A 115 7.40 1.86 9.40
N ALA A 116 6.15 1.76 9.86
CA ALA A 116 5.82 1.43 11.25
C ALA A 116 6.34 0.07 11.73
N ARG A 117 6.70 -0.84 10.81
CA ARG A 117 7.27 -2.17 11.11
C ARG A 117 8.80 -2.21 10.98
N GLY A 118 9.46 -1.06 10.86
CA GLY A 118 10.93 -0.97 10.75
C GLY A 118 11.49 -1.37 9.39
N ARG A 119 10.66 -1.49 8.35
CA ARG A 119 11.11 -1.79 6.99
C ARG A 119 11.48 -0.51 6.25
N VAL A 120 12.65 -0.49 5.63
CA VAL A 120 13.19 0.67 4.90
C VAL A 120 12.39 0.92 3.63
N ALA A 121 11.81 2.11 3.50
CA ALA A 121 11.10 2.59 2.32
C ALA A 121 11.98 3.41 1.37
N ALA A 122 12.98 4.12 1.89
CA ALA A 122 13.98 4.84 1.10
C ALA A 122 15.26 5.02 1.93
N SER A 123 16.43 5.04 1.30
CA SER A 123 17.69 5.14 2.04
C SER A 123 18.78 5.94 1.32
N ALA A 124 19.38 6.88 2.05
CA ALA A 124 20.66 7.50 1.72
C ALA A 124 21.84 6.86 2.48
N ASP A 125 21.58 5.77 3.20
CA ASP A 125 22.57 5.02 3.98
C ASP A 125 22.90 3.68 3.30
N PRO A 126 24.14 3.48 2.81
CA PRO A 126 24.52 2.24 2.13
C PRO A 126 24.47 1.00 3.02
N ALA A 127 24.43 1.15 4.35
CA ALA A 127 24.27 0.02 5.27
C ALA A 127 22.83 -0.52 5.32
N HIS A 128 21.84 0.25 4.86
CA HIS A 128 20.41 -0.07 4.99
C HIS A 128 19.69 0.12 3.65
N LEU A 129 19.61 -0.95 2.86
CA LEU A 129 18.95 -0.91 1.54
C LEU A 129 17.42 -0.85 1.66
N ALA A 130 16.75 -0.29 0.65
CA ALA A 130 15.30 -0.34 0.55
C ALA A 130 14.78 -1.78 0.62
N GLY A 131 13.68 -1.97 1.36
CA GLY A 131 13.10 -3.28 1.66
C GLY A 131 13.75 -4.02 2.85
N SER A 132 14.93 -3.61 3.32
CA SER A 132 15.58 -4.22 4.51
C SER A 132 14.83 -3.90 5.80
N LEU A 133 15.05 -4.70 6.85
CA LEU A 133 14.52 -4.46 8.20
C LEU A 133 15.63 -3.86 9.07
N THR A 134 15.33 -2.77 9.77
CA THR A 134 16.30 -2.08 10.65
C THR A 134 16.29 -2.65 12.07
N ARG A 135 15.26 -3.41 12.44
CA ARG A 135 15.17 -4.24 13.64
C ARG A 135 14.44 -5.55 13.29
N GLY A 136 14.85 -6.65 13.92
CA GLY A 136 14.09 -7.91 13.85
C GLY A 136 12.70 -7.73 14.45
N PRO A 137 11.71 -8.56 14.08
CA PRO A 137 10.41 -8.53 14.75
C PRO A 137 10.62 -8.78 16.25
N ASP A 138 10.05 -7.91 17.08
CA ASP A 138 9.94 -8.15 18.53
C ASP A 138 9.10 -9.41 18.80
#